data_AF-A0A226GZN5-F1
#
_entry.id   AF-A0A226GZN5-F1
#
_cell.length_a   1.000
_cell.length_b   1.000
_cell.length_c   1.000
_cell.angle_alpha   90.00
_cell.angle_beta   90.00
_cell.angle_gamma   90.00
#
_symmetry.space_group_name_H-M   'P 1'
#
loop_
_entity.id
_entity.type
_entity.pdbx_description
1 polymer ?
#
loop_
_entity_poly.entity_id
_entity_poly.type
_entity_poly.pdbx_seq_one_letter_code
_entity_poly.pdbx_strand_id
1 'polypeptide(L)'
;MHKLYILLVFIVLTIISCTKKDTINHYLNNTVTQKELLDNGFYKYSMTYLEGESPEKDIHDYEPTNPSHYDTVRVEVFSNIKPKKINGIPKGPLPIFNDSCKIENRNKIITYFFRNNSLEFKSIMNPICSDTKTKDSFKTQIDIKKYYDSLKISYKKMPLERLRNHNDSIGLRVRFIINNFESYFYLTERKEMITYYKTKKRGNEDMLVWNFYKEDSSYEFIE
;
A
#
# COMPACT_ATOMS: atom_id res chain seq x y z
N MET A 1 11.34 -36.75 -34.47
CA MET A 1 12.19 -35.72 -33.84
C MET A 1 11.50 -34.36 -33.66
N HIS A 2 10.69 -33.87 -34.62
CA HIS A 2 9.96 -32.60 -34.49
C HIS A 2 8.97 -32.50 -33.30
N LYS A 3 8.23 -33.58 -32.99
CA LYS A 3 7.26 -33.59 -31.87
C LYS A 3 7.92 -33.43 -30.49
N LEU A 4 9.18 -33.86 -30.34
CA LEU A 4 9.95 -33.73 -29.09
C LEU A 4 10.43 -32.28 -28.88
N TYR A 5 10.79 -31.59 -29.97
CA TYR A 5 11.18 -30.17 -29.93
C TYR A 5 10.01 -29.26 -29.55
N ILE A 6 8.81 -29.51 -30.08
CA ILE A 6 7.61 -28.75 -29.75
C ILE A 6 7.24 -28.91 -28.26
N LEU A 7 7.34 -30.14 -27.74
CA LEU A 7 7.09 -30.42 -26.32
C LEU A 7 8.12 -29.72 -25.42
N LEU A 8 9.40 -29.72 -25.82
CA LEU A 8 10.47 -29.05 -25.07
C LEU A 8 10.29 -27.51 -25.05
N VAL A 9 9.88 -26.92 -26.18
CA VAL A 9 9.55 -25.49 -26.28
C VAL A 9 8.35 -25.13 -25.41
N PHE A 10 7.31 -25.96 -25.38
CA PHE A 10 6.17 -25.75 -24.48
C PHE A 10 6.57 -25.83 -23.01
N ILE A 11 7.40 -26.80 -22.63
CA ILE A 11 7.91 -26.95 -21.26
C ILE A 11 8.74 -25.72 -20.87
N VAL A 12 9.68 -25.27 -21.72
CA VAL A 12 10.49 -24.06 -21.47
C VAL A 12 9.60 -22.81 -21.35
N LEU A 13 8.60 -22.63 -22.21
CA LEU A 13 7.66 -21.50 -22.12
C LEU A 13 6.82 -21.53 -20.85
N THR A 14 6.39 -22.71 -20.38
CA THR A 14 5.66 -22.84 -19.11
C THR A 14 6.53 -22.57 -17.88
N ILE A 15 7.83 -22.88 -17.94
CA ILE A 15 8.76 -22.62 -16.83
C ILE A 15 9.14 -21.13 -16.75
N ILE A 16 9.31 -20.44 -17.90
CA ILE A 16 9.60 -19.00 -17.93
C ILE A 16 8.39 -18.18 -17.44
N SER A 17 7.17 -18.66 -17.68
CA SER A 17 5.94 -17.99 -17.24
C SER A 17 5.69 -18.06 -15.72
N CYS A 18 6.49 -18.80 -14.94
CA CYS A 18 6.13 -19.16 -13.56
C CYS A 18 6.94 -18.48 -12.45
N THR A 19 7.67 -17.40 -12.74
CA THR A 19 8.20 -16.51 -11.70
C THR A 19 8.27 -15.07 -12.20
N LYS A 20 7.14 -14.35 -12.16
CA LYS A 20 7.18 -12.88 -12.24
C LYS A 20 7.96 -12.38 -11.04
N LYS A 21 9.22 -12.02 -11.26
CA LYS A 21 10.08 -11.46 -10.22
C LYS A 21 9.73 -9.98 -10.11
N ASP A 22 9.32 -9.57 -8.91
CA ASP A 22 9.17 -8.16 -8.58
C ASP A 22 10.50 -7.43 -8.84
N THR A 23 10.47 -6.46 -9.75
CA THR A 23 11.62 -5.63 -10.12
C THR A 23 11.59 -4.25 -9.48
N ILE A 24 10.54 -3.92 -8.72
CA ILE A 24 10.36 -2.60 -8.14
C ILE A 24 11.06 -2.55 -6.80
N ASN A 25 12.04 -1.64 -6.65
CA ASN A 25 12.55 -1.34 -5.32
C ASN A 25 11.56 -0.43 -4.60
N HIS A 26 10.71 -1.04 -3.78
CA HIS A 26 9.64 -0.34 -3.08
C HIS A 26 10.13 0.75 -2.11
N TYR A 27 11.36 0.67 -1.59
CA TYR A 27 11.92 1.72 -0.75
C TYR A 27 12.39 2.96 -1.54
N LEU A 28 12.54 2.86 -2.86
CA LEU A 28 12.82 4.04 -3.67
C LEU A 28 11.55 4.87 -3.86
N ASN A 29 11.66 6.19 -3.74
CA ASN A 29 10.53 7.10 -3.92
C ASN A 29 10.24 7.43 -5.39
N ASN A 30 10.55 6.51 -6.29
CA ASN A 30 10.16 6.66 -7.69
C ASN A 30 8.63 6.49 -7.78
N THR A 31 7.99 7.28 -8.64
CA THR A 31 6.59 7.07 -8.99
C THR A 31 6.48 5.80 -9.83
N VAL A 32 5.47 4.99 -9.55
CA VAL A 32 5.19 3.74 -10.26
C VAL A 32 3.82 3.85 -10.90
N THR A 33 3.67 3.30 -12.11
CA THR A 33 2.40 3.25 -12.82
C THR A 33 1.56 2.04 -12.39
N GLN A 34 0.24 2.13 -12.60
CA GLN A 34 -0.67 1.01 -12.35
C GLN A 34 -0.28 -0.24 -13.16
N LYS A 35 0.16 -0.04 -14.42
CA LYS A 35 0.58 -1.13 -15.29
C LYS A 35 1.82 -1.85 -14.74
N GLU A 36 2.84 -1.10 -14.28
CA GLU A 36 4.02 -1.71 -13.67
C GLU A 36 3.65 -2.55 -12.45
N LEU A 37 2.70 -2.10 -11.62
CA LEU A 37 2.26 -2.86 -10.45
C LEU A 37 1.58 -4.17 -10.83
N LEU A 38 0.67 -4.15 -11.81
CA LEU A 38 0.02 -5.36 -12.34
C LEU A 38 1.03 -6.32 -12.99
N ASP A 39 1.98 -5.78 -13.75
CA ASP A 39 3.05 -6.56 -14.38
C ASP A 39 3.93 -7.25 -13.31
N ASN A 40 4.09 -6.63 -12.14
CA ASN A 40 4.81 -7.16 -10.97
C ASN A 40 3.93 -7.97 -10.01
N GLY A 41 2.71 -8.36 -10.42
CA GLY A 41 1.87 -9.30 -9.68
C GLY A 41 1.11 -8.72 -8.50
N PHE A 42 0.94 -7.39 -8.45
CA PHE A 42 0.05 -6.76 -7.48
C PHE A 42 -1.42 -7.00 -7.87
N TYR A 43 -2.25 -7.22 -6.84
CA TYR A 43 -3.69 -7.32 -6.96
C TYR A 43 -4.32 -5.94 -6.92
N LYS A 44 -5.32 -5.72 -7.77
CA LYS A 44 -6.03 -4.45 -7.87
C LYS A 44 -7.34 -4.50 -7.08
N TYR A 45 -7.63 -3.40 -6.40
CA TYR A 45 -8.87 -3.17 -5.69
C TYR A 45 -9.40 -1.78 -6.05
N SER A 46 -10.71 -1.58 -5.98
CA SER A 46 -11.33 -0.30 -6.27
C SER A 46 -12.44 0.02 -5.28
N MET A 47 -12.60 1.29 -5.01
CA MET A 47 -13.76 1.85 -4.33
C MET A 47 -14.10 3.19 -5.00
N THR A 48 -15.39 3.50 -5.08
CA THR A 48 -15.87 4.82 -5.47
C THR A 48 -16.69 5.40 -4.33
N TYR A 49 -16.48 6.67 -4.01
CA TYR A 49 -17.27 7.40 -3.02
C TYR A 49 -17.48 8.86 -3.46
N LEU A 50 -18.42 9.53 -2.83
CA LEU A 50 -18.71 10.94 -3.05
C LEU A 50 -17.93 11.80 -2.03
N GLU A 51 -17.21 12.81 -2.50
CA GLU A 51 -16.48 13.76 -1.65
C GLU A 51 -16.90 15.19 -2.00
N GLY A 52 -17.25 16.00 -1.01
CA GLY A 52 -17.74 17.35 -1.23
C GLY A 52 -18.03 18.08 0.09
N GLU A 53 -18.24 19.38 0.02
CA GLU A 53 -18.71 20.16 1.18
C GLU A 53 -20.20 19.91 1.36
N SER A 54 -20.55 19.22 2.45
CA SER A 54 -21.96 19.05 2.84
C SER A 54 -22.50 20.39 3.36
N PRO A 55 -23.59 20.94 2.80
CA PRO A 55 -24.34 21.96 3.51
C PRO A 55 -24.87 21.34 4.81
N GLU A 56 -24.86 22.09 5.92
CA GLU A 56 -25.17 21.62 7.31
C GLU A 56 -26.46 20.75 7.46
N LYS A 57 -27.32 20.67 6.45
CA LYS A 57 -28.57 19.90 6.42
C LYS A 57 -28.45 18.47 5.89
N ASP A 58 -27.36 18.07 5.24
CA ASP A 58 -27.18 16.71 4.70
C ASP A 58 -26.46 15.75 5.69
N ILE A 59 -26.41 16.10 6.99
CA ILE A 59 -25.62 15.37 8.01
C ILE A 59 -26.30 14.06 8.47
N HIS A 60 -27.56 13.81 8.10
CA HIS A 60 -28.34 12.69 8.64
C HIS A 60 -28.74 11.57 7.67
N ASP A 61 -28.51 11.72 6.37
CA ASP A 61 -28.79 10.68 5.39
C ASP A 61 -27.50 10.21 4.70
N TYR A 62 -27.33 8.89 4.57
CA TYR A 62 -26.16 8.26 3.93
C TYR A 62 -26.03 8.58 2.43
N GLU A 63 -27.05 9.18 1.83
CA GLU A 63 -27.07 9.60 0.42
C GLU A 63 -27.29 11.11 0.33
N PRO A 64 -26.39 11.86 -0.33
CA PRO A 64 -26.52 13.31 -0.45
C PRO A 64 -27.78 13.69 -1.23
N THR A 65 -28.61 14.54 -0.64
CA THR A 65 -29.88 14.97 -1.27
C THR A 65 -29.65 15.90 -2.47
N ASN A 66 -28.46 16.52 -2.56
CA ASN A 66 -28.03 17.30 -3.72
C ASN A 66 -26.68 16.83 -4.29
N PRO A 67 -26.68 15.95 -5.32
CA PRO A 67 -25.47 15.38 -5.91
C PRO A 67 -24.51 16.40 -6.53
N SER A 68 -24.99 17.62 -6.86
CA SER A 68 -24.16 18.66 -7.51
C SER A 68 -23.06 19.26 -6.62
N HIS A 69 -23.11 19.02 -5.31
CA HIS A 69 -22.10 19.46 -4.34
C HIS A 69 -20.97 18.45 -4.12
N TYR A 70 -21.05 17.28 -4.77
CA TYR A 70 -20.14 16.17 -4.52
C TYR A 70 -19.43 15.73 -5.78
N ASP A 71 -18.12 15.58 -5.68
CA ASP A 71 -17.30 14.94 -6.70
C ASP A 71 -17.31 13.43 -6.51
N THR A 72 -17.44 12.70 -7.62
CA THR A 72 -17.20 11.25 -7.62
C THR A 72 -15.70 10.98 -7.56
N VAL A 73 -15.25 10.34 -6.49
CA VAL A 73 -13.86 9.99 -6.27
C VAL A 73 -13.69 8.49 -6.45
N ARG A 74 -12.80 8.11 -7.36
CA ARG A 74 -12.36 6.72 -7.52
C ARG A 74 -11.01 6.54 -6.86
N VAL A 75 -10.93 5.57 -5.97
CA VAL A 75 -9.67 5.12 -5.35
C VAL A 75 -9.37 3.72 -5.84
N GLU A 76 -8.19 3.56 -6.41
CA GLU A 76 -7.66 2.27 -6.83
C GLU A 76 -6.46 1.93 -5.97
N VAL A 77 -6.47 0.72 -5.41
CA VAL A 77 -5.44 0.24 -4.50
C VAL A 77 -4.78 -0.96 -5.12
N PHE A 78 -3.44 -0.96 -5.14
CA PHE A 78 -2.65 -2.08 -5.60
C PHE A 78 -1.89 -2.64 -4.41
N SER A 79 -2.13 -3.90 -4.07
CA SER A 79 -1.48 -4.58 -2.96
C SER A 79 -0.84 -5.88 -3.42
N ASN A 80 0.31 -6.23 -2.84
CA ASN A 80 0.91 -7.55 -3.05
C ASN A 80 0.22 -8.67 -2.26
N ILE A 81 -0.83 -8.34 -1.50
CA ILE A 81 -1.63 -9.28 -0.73
C ILE A 81 -2.82 -9.77 -1.56
N LYS A 82 -2.94 -11.10 -1.64
CA LYS A 82 -4.07 -11.77 -2.29
C LYS A 82 -5.40 -11.37 -1.63
N PRO A 83 -6.49 -11.30 -2.41
CA PRO A 83 -7.81 -10.99 -1.86
C PRO A 83 -8.30 -12.08 -0.90
N LYS A 84 -9.11 -11.67 0.07
CA LYS A 84 -9.92 -12.59 0.89
C LYS A 84 -10.84 -13.38 -0.03
N LYS A 85 -10.88 -14.70 0.18
CA LYS A 85 -11.82 -15.61 -0.49
C LYS A 85 -12.97 -15.98 0.45
N ILE A 86 -14.19 -15.84 -0.04
CA ILE A 86 -15.41 -16.32 0.62
C ILE A 86 -16.01 -17.38 -0.28
N ASN A 87 -16.10 -18.63 0.19
CA ASN A 87 -16.53 -19.79 -0.60
C ASN A 87 -15.75 -19.94 -1.92
N GLY A 88 -14.44 -19.68 -1.88
CA GLY A 88 -13.55 -19.73 -3.05
C GLY A 88 -13.56 -18.47 -3.93
N ILE A 89 -14.54 -17.57 -3.75
CA ILE A 89 -14.71 -16.35 -4.56
C ILE A 89 -13.91 -15.19 -3.94
N PRO A 90 -13.00 -14.54 -4.69
CA PRO A 90 -12.35 -13.30 -4.26
C PRO A 90 -13.38 -12.19 -4.02
N LYS A 91 -13.30 -11.50 -2.88
CA LYS A 91 -14.26 -10.43 -2.54
C LYS A 91 -13.62 -9.07 -2.33
N GLY A 92 -12.50 -9.02 -1.62
CA GLY A 92 -11.88 -7.77 -1.23
C GLY A 92 -10.57 -7.99 -0.50
N PRO A 93 -9.99 -6.96 0.12
CA PRO A 93 -8.72 -7.06 0.81
C PRO A 93 -8.79 -8.03 1.99
N LEU A 94 -7.65 -8.65 2.30
CA LEU A 94 -7.49 -9.44 3.52
C LEU A 94 -7.40 -8.49 4.73
N PRO A 95 -8.17 -8.69 5.82
CA PRO A 95 -8.13 -7.79 6.97
C PRO A 95 -6.88 -8.00 7.82
N ILE A 96 -5.75 -7.39 7.43
CA ILE A 96 -4.44 -7.71 7.99
C ILE A 96 -4.25 -7.28 9.45
N PHE A 97 -5.08 -6.41 10.01
CA PHE A 97 -4.95 -6.03 11.44
C PHE A 97 -5.46 -7.09 12.40
N ASN A 98 -6.39 -7.94 11.93
CA ASN A 98 -6.92 -9.06 12.69
C ASN A 98 -6.32 -10.40 12.22
N ASP A 99 -5.95 -10.49 10.93
CA ASP A 99 -5.55 -11.73 10.27
C ASP A 99 -4.11 -11.69 9.70
N SER A 100 -3.24 -10.79 10.18
CA SER A 100 -1.84 -10.61 9.73
C SER A 100 -1.07 -11.93 9.58
N CYS A 101 -1.32 -12.90 10.46
CA CYS A 101 -0.58 -14.16 10.50
C CYS A 101 -1.02 -15.18 9.44
N LYS A 102 -2.11 -14.91 8.71
CA LYS A 102 -2.58 -15.71 7.58
C LYS A 102 -1.94 -15.31 6.25
N ILE A 103 -1.08 -14.28 6.23
CA ILE A 103 -0.37 -13.84 5.02
C ILE A 103 0.68 -14.89 4.65
N GLU A 104 0.42 -15.62 3.55
CA GLU A 104 1.35 -16.58 2.96
C GLU A 104 2.72 -15.91 2.70
N ASN A 105 3.79 -16.63 3.00
CA ASN A 105 5.17 -16.18 2.82
C ASN A 105 5.59 -14.91 3.58
N ARG A 106 4.87 -14.45 4.62
CA ARG A 106 5.30 -13.50 5.69
C ARG A 106 6.24 -12.36 5.25
N ASN A 107 6.06 -11.87 4.03
CA ASN A 107 6.88 -10.83 3.42
C ASN A 107 6.31 -9.46 3.80
N LYS A 108 6.96 -8.40 3.31
CA LYS A 108 6.46 -7.03 3.46
C LYS A 108 5.12 -6.88 2.77
N ILE A 109 4.21 -6.17 3.41
CA ILE A 109 2.93 -5.75 2.85
C ILE A 109 3.18 -4.42 2.16
N ILE A 110 2.96 -4.37 0.85
CA ILE A 110 3.22 -3.19 0.03
C ILE A 110 1.91 -2.78 -0.61
N THR A 111 1.55 -1.50 -0.46
CA THR A 111 0.27 -0.97 -0.92
C THR A 111 0.48 0.37 -1.60
N TYR A 112 -0.08 0.55 -2.79
CA TYR A 112 -0.08 1.81 -3.54
C TYR A 112 -1.51 2.32 -3.68
N PHE A 113 -1.72 3.60 -3.38
CA PHE A 113 -3.03 4.24 -3.44
C PHE A 113 -3.06 5.25 -4.59
N PHE A 114 -3.93 5.01 -5.55
CA PHE A 114 -4.22 5.93 -6.64
C PHE A 114 -5.58 6.56 -6.41
N ARG A 115 -5.67 7.87 -6.62
CA ARG A 115 -6.94 8.59 -6.61
C ARG A 115 -7.10 9.27 -7.95
N ASN A 116 -8.19 8.97 -8.64
CA ASN A 116 -8.46 9.46 -10.00
C ASN A 116 -7.22 9.30 -10.92
N ASN A 117 -6.61 8.12 -10.91
CA ASN A 117 -5.38 7.74 -11.66
C ASN A 117 -4.08 8.43 -11.23
N SER A 118 -4.09 9.33 -10.25
CA SER A 118 -2.88 9.91 -9.68
C SER A 118 -2.38 9.09 -8.51
N LEU A 119 -1.09 8.72 -8.49
CA LEU A 119 -0.49 8.08 -7.32
C LEU A 119 -0.44 9.09 -6.17
N GLU A 120 -1.08 8.76 -5.05
CA GLU A 120 -1.20 9.61 -3.87
C GLU A 120 -0.05 9.34 -2.90
N PHE A 121 0.04 8.08 -2.49
CA PHE A 121 1.01 7.60 -1.52
C PHE A 121 1.16 6.09 -1.66
N LYS A 122 2.22 5.57 -1.02
CA LYS A 122 2.42 4.14 -0.81
C LYS A 122 2.71 3.85 0.65
N SER A 123 2.37 2.64 1.10
CA SER A 123 2.75 2.10 2.40
C SER A 123 3.51 0.78 2.23
N ILE A 124 4.55 0.62 3.04
CA ILE A 124 5.32 -0.62 3.19
C ILE A 124 5.34 -0.94 4.68
N MET A 125 4.75 -2.06 5.08
CA MET A 125 4.72 -2.46 6.49
C MET A 125 5.06 -3.92 6.66
N ASN A 126 5.45 -4.29 7.88
CA ASN A 126 5.59 -5.69 8.24
C ASN A 126 4.25 -6.26 8.71
N PRO A 127 3.98 -7.55 8.48
CA PRO A 127 2.89 -8.25 9.14
C PRO A 127 3.04 -8.15 10.66
N ILE A 128 1.95 -7.80 11.35
CA ILE A 128 1.93 -7.65 12.81
C ILE A 128 1.70 -9.02 13.45
N CYS A 129 2.76 -9.82 13.61
CA CYS A 129 2.72 -11.14 14.27
C CYS A 129 3.85 -11.28 15.28
N SER A 130 3.53 -11.80 16.48
CA SER A 130 4.42 -11.91 17.63
C SER A 130 5.73 -12.66 17.37
N ASP A 131 5.74 -13.62 16.42
CA ASP A 131 6.78 -14.65 16.35
C ASP A 131 7.75 -14.50 15.18
N THR A 132 7.71 -13.39 14.43
CA THR A 132 8.51 -13.27 13.21
C THR A 132 9.82 -12.52 13.43
N LYS A 133 10.94 -13.23 13.28
CA LYS A 133 12.24 -12.64 12.91
C LYS A 133 12.10 -12.02 11.51
N THR A 134 11.51 -10.84 11.45
CA THR A 134 11.37 -10.06 10.20
C THR A 134 12.76 -9.67 9.71
N LYS A 135 13.19 -10.28 8.60
CA LYS A 135 14.36 -9.86 7.85
C LYS A 135 14.01 -8.56 7.12
N ASP A 136 14.75 -7.50 7.43
CA ASP A 136 14.95 -6.33 6.57
C ASP A 136 13.87 -5.25 6.50
N SER A 137 13.36 -4.75 7.64
CA SER A 137 12.72 -3.41 7.68
C SER A 137 13.55 -2.46 8.53
N PHE A 138 13.51 -1.16 8.21
CA PHE A 138 14.22 -0.12 8.94
C PHE A 138 13.83 -0.15 10.43
N LYS A 139 14.81 -0.36 11.31
CA LYS A 139 14.58 -0.42 12.76
C LYS A 139 14.95 0.90 13.41
N THR A 140 15.91 1.61 12.83
CA THR A 140 16.45 2.86 13.38
C THR A 140 16.58 3.93 12.32
N GLN A 141 16.73 5.18 12.77
CA GLN A 141 17.07 6.30 11.90
C GLN A 141 18.41 6.11 11.19
N ILE A 142 19.34 5.39 11.82
CA ILE A 142 20.67 5.13 11.26
C ILE A 142 20.56 4.18 10.07
N ASP A 143 19.70 3.16 10.16
CA ASP A 143 19.47 2.21 9.06
C ASP A 143 18.91 2.93 7.83
N ILE A 144 17.97 3.85 8.04
CA ILE A 144 17.38 4.68 6.97
C ILE A 144 18.48 5.48 6.29
N LYS A 145 19.26 6.24 7.06
CA LYS A 145 20.35 7.08 6.52
C LYS A 145 21.35 6.24 5.72
N LYS A 146 21.87 5.16 6.30
CA LYS A 146 22.83 4.25 5.64
C LYS A 146 22.31 3.70 4.32
N TYR A 147 21.02 3.34 4.26
CA TYR A 147 20.43 2.84 3.02
C TYR A 147 20.44 3.91 1.93
N TYR A 148 19.94 5.11 2.21
CA TYR A 148 19.89 6.18 1.19
C TYR A 148 21.27 6.77 0.86
N ASP A 149 22.20 6.81 1.83
CA ASP A 149 23.61 7.15 1.59
C ASP A 149 24.23 6.17 0.58
N SER A 150 24.01 4.85 0.75
CA SER A 150 24.58 3.84 -0.15
C SER A 150 24.02 3.91 -1.58
N LEU A 151 22.79 4.41 -1.71
CA LEU A 151 22.14 4.66 -3.01
C LEU A 151 22.50 6.02 -3.60
N LYS A 152 23.27 6.86 -2.89
CA LYS A 152 23.59 8.25 -3.27
C LYS A 152 22.34 9.10 -3.53
N ILE A 153 21.26 8.84 -2.79
CA ILE A 153 20.01 9.59 -2.88
C ILE A 153 20.00 10.67 -1.80
N SER A 154 19.68 11.90 -2.20
CA SER A 154 19.55 13.02 -1.25
C SER A 154 18.40 12.79 -0.29
N TYR A 155 18.67 12.99 0.99
CA TYR A 155 17.65 13.03 2.03
C TYR A 155 17.88 14.18 3.00
N LYS A 156 16.78 14.72 3.54
CA LYS A 156 16.78 15.70 4.62
C LYS A 156 15.91 15.19 5.77
N LYS A 157 16.51 15.00 6.94
CA LYS A 157 15.75 14.70 8.15
C LYS A 157 14.92 15.93 8.54
N MET A 158 13.65 15.71 8.84
CA MET A 158 12.74 16.73 9.35
C MET A 158 12.57 16.58 10.87
N PRO A 159 12.08 17.61 11.58
CA PRO A 159 11.78 17.51 13.00
C PRO A 159 10.87 16.32 13.32
N LEU A 160 11.08 15.70 14.49
CA LEU A 160 10.21 14.63 14.99
C LEU A 160 8.81 15.18 15.20
N GLU A 161 7.83 14.58 14.52
CA GLU A 161 6.43 14.86 14.76
C GLU A 161 5.90 13.85 15.78
N ARG A 162 5.62 14.30 17.00
CA ARG A 162 4.87 13.51 17.96
C ARG A 162 3.42 13.51 17.54
N LEU A 163 2.93 12.42 16.95
CA LEU A 163 1.49 12.23 16.82
C LEU A 163 0.91 11.81 18.16
N ARG A 164 -0.15 12.49 18.59
CA ARG A 164 -1.17 11.88 19.46
C ARG A 164 -2.18 11.24 18.51
N ASN A 165 -2.27 9.90 18.51
CA ASN A 165 -3.40 9.21 17.90
C ASN A 165 -4.31 8.64 18.99
N HIS A 166 -5.60 8.52 18.65
CA HIS A 166 -6.72 8.32 19.57
C HIS A 166 -6.79 6.94 20.26
N ASN A 167 -5.93 5.97 19.93
CA ASN A 167 -5.87 4.66 20.59
C ASN A 167 -4.42 4.16 20.62
N ASP A 168 -3.78 4.32 21.78
CA ASP A 168 -2.63 3.59 22.34
C ASP A 168 -1.50 3.15 21.39
N SER A 169 -0.64 4.10 21.05
CA SER A 169 0.80 4.05 21.37
C SER A 169 1.47 5.32 20.82
N ILE A 170 2.38 5.94 21.57
CA ILE A 170 3.23 7.03 21.07
C ILE A 170 4.17 6.43 20.03
N GLY A 171 3.70 6.29 18.81
CA GLY A 171 4.52 5.89 17.69
C GLY A 171 5.51 7.02 17.40
N LEU A 172 6.77 6.83 17.78
CA LEU A 172 7.84 7.71 17.30
C LEU A 172 7.92 7.55 15.78
N ARG A 173 7.39 8.53 15.04
CA ARG A 173 7.56 8.61 13.60
C ARG A 173 8.69 9.56 13.27
N VAL A 174 9.57 9.13 12.38
CA VAL A 174 10.65 9.97 11.87
C VAL A 174 10.30 10.37 10.45
N ARG A 175 10.37 11.67 10.18
CA ARG A 175 10.06 12.24 8.87
C ARG A 175 11.36 12.57 8.13
N PHE A 176 11.42 12.17 6.88
CA PHE A 176 12.47 12.53 5.94
C PHE A 176 11.86 13.09 4.66
N ILE A 177 12.54 14.05 4.03
CA ILE A 177 12.36 14.35 2.61
C ILE A 177 13.38 13.50 1.87
N ILE A 178 12.94 12.61 0.99
CA ILE A 178 13.80 11.68 0.25
C ILE A 178 13.44 11.79 -1.23
N ASN A 179 14.40 12.19 -2.05
CA ASN A 179 14.17 12.50 -3.46
C ASN A 179 12.98 13.45 -3.68
N ASN A 180 12.90 14.52 -2.86
CA ASN A 180 11.81 15.52 -2.85
C ASN A 180 10.43 15.04 -2.36
N PHE A 181 10.30 13.77 -1.94
CA PHE A 181 9.05 13.24 -1.41
C PHE A 181 9.10 13.08 0.10
N GLU A 182 7.98 13.38 0.76
CA GLU A 182 7.85 13.18 2.19
C GLU A 182 7.71 11.70 2.51
N SER A 183 8.55 11.19 3.41
CA SER A 183 8.52 9.80 3.86
C SER A 183 8.51 9.75 5.38
N TYR A 184 7.53 9.04 5.92
CA TYR A 184 7.33 8.81 7.34
C TYR A 184 7.69 7.38 7.68
N PHE A 185 8.51 7.19 8.71
CA PHE A 185 8.93 5.89 9.19
C PHE A 185 8.44 5.69 10.62
N TYR A 186 7.55 4.74 10.81
CA TYR A 186 7.07 4.27 12.10
C TYR A 186 8.02 3.19 12.61
N LEU A 187 8.87 3.53 13.59
CA LEU A 187 9.90 2.62 14.10
C LEU A 187 9.39 1.65 15.18
N THR A 188 8.06 1.55 15.35
CA THR A 188 7.39 0.64 16.28
C THR A 188 7.30 -0.77 15.70
N GLU A 189 6.53 -1.67 16.35
CA GLU A 189 6.36 -3.07 15.94
C GLU A 189 5.97 -3.25 14.47
N ARG A 190 5.20 -2.30 13.90
CA ARG A 190 4.74 -2.34 12.51
C ARG A 190 5.85 -2.08 11.49
N LYS A 191 6.93 -1.37 11.89
CA LYS A 191 8.05 -0.95 11.03
C LYS A 191 7.57 -0.46 9.66
N GLU A 192 6.66 0.49 9.68
CA GLU A 192 5.95 0.98 8.50
C GLU A 192 6.68 2.19 7.90
N MET A 193 6.74 2.25 6.58
CA MET A 193 7.14 3.42 5.80
C MET A 193 5.96 3.88 4.94
N ILE A 194 5.62 5.17 5.02
CA ILE A 194 4.64 5.80 4.14
C ILE A 194 5.32 6.91 3.37
N THR A 195 5.23 6.89 2.04
CA THR A 195 5.75 7.94 1.15
C THR A 195 4.59 8.64 0.45
N TYR A 196 4.58 9.96 0.56
CA TYR A 196 3.58 10.83 -0.07
C TYR A 196 4.15 11.42 -1.36
N TYR A 197 3.41 11.27 -2.46
CA TYR A 197 3.78 11.78 -3.78
C TYR A 197 3.16 13.15 -4.10
N LYS A 198 2.36 13.68 -3.17
CA LYS A 198 1.75 15.02 -3.27
C LYS A 198 2.47 16.06 -2.46
N THR A 199 2.44 17.29 -2.95
CA THR A 199 2.98 18.48 -2.29
C THR A 199 2.07 19.03 -1.17
N LYS A 200 0.79 18.65 -1.16
CA LYS A 200 -0.17 19.02 -0.11
C LYS A 200 -0.95 17.78 0.34
N LYS A 201 -1.00 17.56 1.66
CA LYS A 201 -1.89 16.56 2.27
C LYS A 201 -3.34 17.00 2.11
N ARG A 202 -4.22 16.06 1.81
CA ARG A 202 -5.65 16.31 1.59
C ARG A 202 -6.52 15.79 2.73
N GLY A 203 -5.96 15.06 3.70
CA GLY A 203 -6.73 14.60 4.86
C GLY A 203 -5.95 13.64 5.74
N ASN A 204 -6.63 12.58 6.18
CA ASN A 204 -6.07 11.52 7.00
C ASN A 204 -5.73 10.30 6.12
N GLU A 205 -4.70 10.40 5.28
CA GLU A 205 -4.31 9.32 4.37
C GLU A 205 -3.93 8.03 5.11
N ASP A 206 -3.44 8.16 6.35
CA ASP A 206 -3.23 7.03 7.26
C ASP A 206 -4.55 6.24 7.46
N MET A 207 -5.70 6.92 7.55
CA MET A 207 -7.02 6.28 7.66
C MET A 207 -7.41 5.49 6.41
N LEU A 208 -6.95 5.87 5.21
CA LEU A 208 -7.23 5.13 3.98
C LEU A 208 -6.54 3.76 3.99
N VAL A 209 -5.30 3.69 4.47
CA VAL A 209 -4.60 2.41 4.68
C VAL A 209 -5.36 1.55 5.67
N TRP A 210 -5.79 2.15 6.78
CA TRP A 210 -6.55 1.45 7.80
C TRP A 210 -7.87 0.91 7.27
N ASN A 211 -8.66 1.73 6.57
CA ASN A 211 -9.96 1.34 6.00
C ASN A 211 -9.82 0.29 4.90
N PHE A 212 -8.74 0.31 4.12
CA PHE A 212 -8.46 -0.73 3.14
C PHE A 212 -8.28 -2.10 3.80
N TYR A 213 -7.70 -2.16 5.00
CA TYR A 213 -7.35 -3.42 5.66
C TYR A 213 -8.29 -3.81 6.82
N LYS A 214 -9.45 -3.16 6.93
CA LYS A 214 -10.50 -3.54 7.89
C LYS A 214 -11.35 -4.69 7.37
N GLU A 215 -12.07 -5.34 8.28
CA GLU A 215 -12.93 -6.49 7.96
C GLU A 215 -14.13 -6.11 7.09
N ASP A 216 -14.67 -4.91 7.30
CA ASP A 216 -15.80 -4.31 6.59
C ASP A 216 -15.34 -3.35 5.47
N SER A 217 -14.15 -3.58 4.91
CA SER A 217 -13.62 -2.75 3.84
C SER A 217 -14.57 -2.71 2.63
N SER A 218 -14.91 -1.51 2.19
CA SER A 218 -15.73 -1.25 1.00
C SER A 218 -14.95 -1.37 -0.32
N TYR A 219 -13.69 -1.80 -0.27
CA TYR A 219 -12.89 -2.03 -1.47
C TYR A 219 -13.18 -3.40 -2.07
N GLU A 220 -13.50 -3.40 -3.36
CA GLU A 220 -13.79 -4.60 -4.13
C GLU A 220 -12.55 -5.03 -4.91
N PHE A 221 -12.33 -6.35 -4.99
CA PHE A 221 -11.27 -6.90 -5.82
C PHE A 221 -11.60 -6.78 -7.32
N ILE A 222 -10.62 -6.39 -8.12
CA ILE A 222 -10.72 -6.26 -9.58
C ILE A 222 -9.80 -7.31 -10.22
N GLU A 223 -10.38 -8.21 -11.01
CA GLU A 223 -9.66 -9.25 -11.78
C GLU A 223 -8.83 -8.68 -12.94
#